data_AF-A0A4R4YZA0-F1
#
_entry.id   AF-A0A4R4YZA0-F1
#
_cell.length_a   1.000
_cell.length_b   1.000
_cell.length_c   1.000
_cell.angle_alpha   90.00
_cell.angle_beta   90.00
_cell.angle_gamma   90.00
#
_symmetry.space_group_name_H-M   'P 1'
#
loop_
_entity.id
_entity.type
_entity.pdbx_description
1 polymer ?
#
loop_
_entity_poly.entity_id
_entity_poly.type
_entity_poly.pdbx_seq_one_letter_code
_entity_poly.pdbx_strand_id
1 'polypeptide(L)'
;MTADNYEYLARVFAAGGESADRPSGLWRHRGNAFEYLSMVDWAWHPQGDVLLPHPDLRVVISTEQAELLLADRQRFAKYWVERLSPAKGDLYEDILVYRLLRSPERLVEEGFGRANIWAPTDTIKRFRVGGPHDVPDLEPIDRNTAERLIQETRGISGATDLHQKGSTA
;
A
#
# COMPACT_ATOMS: atom_id res chain seq x y z
N MET A 1 12.42 -14.16 26.69
CA MET A 1 11.66 -14.00 25.44
C MET A 1 12.21 -15.04 24.49
N THR A 2 11.49 -16.13 24.26
CA THR A 2 11.89 -17.12 23.26
C THR A 2 11.87 -16.41 21.91
N ALA A 3 13.00 -16.38 21.21
CA ALA A 3 13.02 -15.92 19.83
C ALA A 3 12.00 -16.76 19.07
N ASP A 4 10.87 -16.17 18.69
CA ASP A 4 9.88 -16.86 17.88
C ASP A 4 10.54 -17.19 16.55
N ASN A 5 10.83 -18.47 16.35
CA ASN A 5 11.67 -18.98 15.27
C ASN A 5 10.89 -19.02 13.95
N TYR A 6 10.49 -17.83 13.48
CA TYR A 6 9.84 -17.63 12.19
C TYR A 6 10.88 -17.36 11.10
N GLU A 7 10.65 -17.94 9.92
CA GLU A 7 11.30 -17.46 8.69
C GLU A 7 10.36 -16.46 8.00
N TYR A 8 10.92 -15.34 7.53
CA TYR A 8 10.18 -14.25 6.92
C TYR A 8 10.32 -14.25 5.40
N LEU A 9 9.21 -13.96 4.73
CA LEU A 9 9.10 -13.94 3.28
C LEU A 9 8.47 -12.61 2.83
N ALA A 10 9.18 -11.89 1.98
CA ALA A 10 8.67 -10.75 1.25
C ALA A 10 7.99 -11.21 -0.04
N ARG A 11 6.78 -10.71 -0.30
CA ARG A 11 6.13 -10.87 -1.59
C ARG A 11 6.61 -9.79 -2.55
N VAL A 12 7.29 -10.18 -3.62
CA VAL A 12 7.95 -9.27 -4.57
C VAL A 12 7.54 -9.60 -6.00
N PHE A 13 6.88 -8.67 -6.67
CA PHE A 13 6.66 -8.69 -8.11
C PHE A 13 7.59 -7.69 -8.81
N ALA A 14 8.79 -8.14 -9.19
CA ALA A 14 9.84 -7.29 -9.76
C ALA A 14 9.40 -6.53 -11.03
N ALA A 15 8.61 -7.16 -11.89
CA ALA A 15 8.04 -6.50 -13.09
C ALA A 15 7.08 -5.35 -12.75
N GLY A 16 6.56 -5.30 -11.53
CA GLY A 16 5.74 -4.20 -10.99
C GLY A 16 6.52 -3.21 -10.11
N GLY A 17 7.86 -3.22 -10.20
CA GLY A 17 8.75 -2.31 -9.49
C GLY A 17 8.93 -2.60 -8.00
N GLU A 18 8.55 -3.80 -7.54
CA GLU A 18 8.68 -4.20 -6.13
C GLU A 18 10.08 -4.75 -5.85
N SER A 19 10.53 -4.63 -4.59
CA SER A 19 11.77 -5.20 -4.10
C SER A 19 11.59 -5.74 -2.68
N ALA A 20 12.60 -6.42 -2.13
CA ALA A 20 12.56 -6.89 -0.75
C ALA A 20 12.39 -5.74 0.27
N ASP A 21 12.86 -4.53 -0.07
CA ASP A 21 12.74 -3.32 0.78
C ASP A 21 11.44 -2.54 0.57
N ARG A 22 10.69 -2.87 -0.50
CA ARG A 22 9.36 -2.34 -0.82
C ARG A 22 8.45 -3.45 -1.37
N PRO A 23 8.14 -4.46 -0.56
CA PRO A 23 7.35 -5.60 -1.02
C PRO A 23 5.86 -5.27 -1.05
N SER A 24 5.09 -6.05 -1.81
CA SER A 24 3.63 -5.95 -1.80
C SER A 24 2.95 -6.73 -0.67
N GLY A 25 3.71 -7.39 0.19
CA GLY A 25 3.19 -8.09 1.35
C GLY A 25 4.28 -8.81 2.12
N LEU A 26 4.00 -9.12 3.38
CA LEU A 26 4.88 -9.91 4.23
C LEU A 26 4.18 -11.18 4.68
N TRP A 27 4.97 -12.24 4.74
CA TRP A 27 4.59 -13.55 5.23
C TRP A 27 5.64 -14.02 6.22
N ARG A 28 5.23 -14.87 7.15
CA ARG A 28 6.14 -15.58 8.04
C ARG A 28 5.66 -17.01 8.22
N HIS A 29 6.55 -17.93 8.52
CA HIS A 29 6.14 -19.30 8.81
C HIS A 29 7.01 -19.97 9.86
N ARG A 30 6.41 -20.97 10.52
CA ARG A 30 7.08 -21.87 11.45
C ARG A 30 6.68 -23.30 11.12
N GLY A 31 7.61 -24.06 10.54
CA GLY A 31 7.31 -25.38 10.00
C GLY A 31 6.33 -25.27 8.83
N ASN A 32 5.13 -25.84 8.97
CA ASN A 32 4.09 -25.79 7.94
C ASN A 32 3.01 -24.72 8.18
N ALA A 33 3.11 -23.96 9.28
CA ALA A 33 2.13 -22.93 9.62
C ALA A 33 2.58 -21.59 9.03
N PHE A 34 1.81 -21.07 8.07
CA PHE A 34 2.03 -19.77 7.45
C PHE A 34 1.11 -18.71 8.06
N GLU A 35 1.65 -17.51 8.21
CA GLU A 35 0.96 -16.31 8.58
C GLU A 35 1.30 -15.18 7.59
N TYR A 36 0.38 -14.26 7.40
CA TYR A 36 0.59 -13.07 6.59
C TYR A 36 0.33 -11.81 7.40
N LEU A 37 1.02 -10.72 7.06
CA LEU A 37 0.74 -9.40 7.60
C LEU A 37 -0.47 -8.81 6.86
N SER A 38 -1.56 -8.56 7.57
CA SER A 38 -2.70 -7.83 7.02
C SER A 38 -2.37 -6.35 6.94
N MET A 39 -2.57 -5.74 5.78
CA MET A 39 -2.44 -4.30 5.58
C MET A 39 -3.70 -3.54 6.02
N VAL A 40 -4.74 -4.26 6.47
CA VAL A 40 -6.00 -3.68 6.95
C VAL A 40 -5.87 -3.27 8.41
N ASP A 41 -5.41 -4.19 9.26
CA ASP A 41 -5.29 -4.00 10.71
C ASP A 41 -3.84 -4.00 11.20
N TRP A 42 -2.87 -4.27 10.31
CA TRP A 42 -1.45 -4.34 10.62
C TRP A 42 -1.10 -5.43 11.63
N ALA A 43 -1.86 -6.54 11.63
CA ALA A 43 -1.60 -7.72 12.44
C ALA A 43 -1.22 -8.93 11.59
N TRP A 44 -0.55 -9.90 12.23
CA TRP A 44 -0.28 -11.21 11.63
C TRP A 44 -1.53 -12.08 11.74
N HIS A 45 -1.96 -12.64 10.62
CA HIS A 45 -3.09 -13.55 10.53
C HIS A 45 -2.64 -14.92 10.02
N PRO A 46 -3.23 -16.02 10.50
CA PRO A 46 -2.99 -17.33 9.91
C PRO A 46 -3.42 -17.35 8.44
N GLN A 47 -2.74 -18.13 7.61
CA GLN A 47 -3.03 -18.24 6.17
C GLN A 47 -4.54 -18.47 5.90
N GLY A 48 -5.17 -19.41 6.61
CA GLY A 48 -6.58 -19.75 6.38
C GLY A 48 -6.86 -20.06 4.91
N ASP A 49 -7.87 -19.38 4.33
CA ASP A 49 -8.27 -19.51 2.93
C ASP A 49 -7.44 -18.66 1.96
N VAL A 50 -6.51 -17.84 2.47
CA VAL A 50 -5.63 -17.02 1.63
C VAL A 50 -4.60 -17.91 0.95
N LEU A 51 -4.48 -17.77 -0.37
CA LEU A 51 -3.46 -18.48 -1.13
C LEU A 51 -2.07 -17.89 -0.85
N LEU A 52 -1.11 -18.77 -0.59
CA LEU A 52 0.29 -18.35 -0.55
C LEU A 52 0.71 -17.75 -1.90
N PRO A 53 1.59 -16.74 -1.90
CA PRO A 53 2.13 -16.19 -3.15
C PRO A 53 2.77 -17.29 -4.00
N HIS A 54 2.82 -17.15 -5.32
CA HIS A 54 3.61 -18.06 -6.14
C HIS A 54 5.07 -18.10 -5.65
N PRO A 55 5.77 -19.26 -5.65
CA PRO A 55 7.16 -19.36 -5.17
C PRO A 55 8.10 -18.31 -5.76
N ASP A 56 7.98 -18.01 -7.06
CA ASP A 56 8.80 -17.00 -7.75
C ASP A 56 8.57 -15.55 -7.26
N LEU A 57 7.48 -15.33 -6.51
CA LEU A 57 7.17 -14.04 -5.89
C LEU A 57 7.61 -13.99 -4.43
N ARG A 58 8.23 -15.04 -3.89
CA ARG A 58 8.67 -15.12 -2.49
C ARG A 58 10.17 -14.89 -2.41
N VAL A 59 10.56 -13.88 -1.65
CA VAL A 59 11.96 -13.62 -1.32
C VAL A 59 12.14 -13.83 0.18
N VAL A 60 13.04 -14.73 0.57
CA VAL A 60 13.41 -14.90 1.98
C VAL A 60 14.13 -13.64 2.45
N ILE A 61 13.72 -13.10 3.59
CA ILE A 61 14.32 -11.91 4.21
C ILE A 61 14.74 -12.23 5.65
N SER A 62 15.71 -11.46 6.17
CA SER A 62 16.12 -11.62 7.57
C SER A 62 15.08 -11.07 8.53
N THR A 63 15.16 -11.46 9.80
CA THR A 63 14.32 -10.91 10.87
C THR A 63 14.49 -9.40 10.98
N GLU A 64 15.72 -8.90 10.89
CA GLU A 64 16.04 -7.47 10.96
C GLU A 64 15.37 -6.70 9.81
N GLN A 65 15.38 -7.27 8.60
CA GLN A 65 14.71 -6.65 7.45
C GLN A 65 13.18 -6.65 7.62
N ALA A 66 12.61 -7.73 8.17
CA ALA A 66 11.18 -7.78 8.48
C ALA A 66 10.80 -6.72 9.54
N GLU A 67 11.61 -6.54 10.58
CA GLU A 67 11.42 -5.51 11.61
C GLU A 67 11.48 -4.09 11.02
N LEU A 68 12.43 -3.81 10.12
CA LEU A 68 12.50 -2.53 9.40
C LEU A 68 11.24 -2.27 8.58
N LEU A 69 10.71 -3.29 7.89
CA LEU A 69 9.47 -3.17 7.12
C LEU A 69 8.25 -2.96 8.02
N LEU A 70 8.18 -3.64 9.18
CA LEU A 70 7.10 -3.48 10.15
C LEU A 70 7.10 -2.08 10.80
N ALA A 71 8.28 -1.50 11.01
CA ALA A 71 8.45 -0.16 11.54
C ALA A 71 8.06 0.94 10.52
N ASP A 72 8.18 0.65 9.21
CA ASP A 72 7.87 1.59 8.14
C ASP A 72 6.79 1.03 7.20
N ARG A 73 5.56 1.08 7.70
CA ARG A 73 4.33 0.64 7.00
C ARG A 73 4.09 1.32 5.66
N GLN A 74 4.72 2.46 5.43
CA GLN A 74 4.57 3.22 4.20
C GLN A 74 5.24 2.53 3.00
N ARG A 75 6.15 1.58 3.26
CA ARG A 75 6.82 0.78 2.22
C ARG A 75 5.89 -0.13 1.43
N PHE A 76 4.71 -0.43 1.99
CA PHE A 76 3.68 -1.26 1.36
C PHE A 76 2.71 -0.47 0.48
N ALA A 77 2.69 0.87 0.61
CA ALA A 77 1.78 1.73 -0.12
C ALA A 77 2.35 2.08 -1.50
N LYS A 78 1.50 1.97 -2.52
CA LYS A 78 1.75 2.55 -3.84
C LYS A 78 0.82 3.74 -4.04
N TYR A 79 1.28 4.77 -4.75
CA TYR A 79 0.55 6.02 -4.93
C TYR A 79 0.34 6.37 -6.40
N TRP A 80 -0.79 7.03 -6.66
CA TRP A 80 -1.11 7.62 -7.95
C TRP A 80 -1.66 9.03 -7.75
N VAL A 81 -1.56 9.85 -8.79
CA VAL A 81 -2.27 11.12 -8.89
C VAL A 81 -3.18 11.08 -10.10
N GLU A 82 -4.37 11.63 -9.95
CA GLU A 82 -5.24 12.00 -11.06
C GLU A 82 -5.33 13.52 -11.11
N ARG A 83 -5.08 14.09 -12.29
CA ARG A 83 -5.19 15.52 -12.54
C ARG A 83 -6.40 15.75 -13.43
N LEU A 84 -7.50 16.18 -12.84
CA LEU A 84 -8.70 16.54 -13.59
C LEU A 84 -8.40 17.83 -14.41
N SER A 85 -8.96 17.89 -15.62
CA SER A 85 -8.54 18.88 -16.63
C SER A 85 -8.70 20.34 -16.16
N PRO A 86 -7.73 21.25 -16.43
CA PRO A 86 -7.75 22.66 -15.99
C PRO A 86 -8.89 23.52 -16.54
N ALA A 87 -9.79 22.97 -17.36
CA ALA A 87 -10.93 23.69 -17.96
C ALA A 87 -11.92 24.25 -16.91
N LYS A 88 -11.78 23.91 -15.62
CA LYS A 88 -12.59 24.44 -14.52
C LYS A 88 -11.88 25.45 -13.60
N GLY A 89 -10.66 25.86 -13.93
CA GLY A 89 -10.07 27.10 -13.39
C GLY A 89 -9.50 27.04 -11.98
N ASP A 90 -9.53 25.88 -11.29
CA ASP A 90 -8.90 25.73 -9.98
C ASP A 90 -8.01 24.48 -9.91
N LEU A 91 -6.71 24.68 -10.16
CA LEU A 91 -5.67 23.65 -10.11
C LEU A 91 -5.60 22.89 -8.78
N TYR A 92 -6.12 23.48 -7.69
CA TYR A 92 -6.10 22.88 -6.35
C TYR A 92 -7.32 21.99 -6.07
N GLU A 93 -8.44 22.19 -6.76
CA GLU A 93 -9.62 21.32 -6.63
C GLU A 93 -9.55 20.05 -7.48
N ASP A 94 -8.69 20.06 -8.50
CA ASP A 94 -8.64 19.06 -9.57
C ASP A 94 -7.59 17.95 -9.34
N ILE A 95 -6.83 18.00 -8.24
CA ILE A 95 -5.85 16.96 -7.90
C ILE A 95 -6.46 15.99 -6.88
N LEU A 96 -6.49 14.72 -7.27
CA LEU A 96 -6.84 13.58 -6.42
C LEU A 96 -5.61 12.69 -6.26
N VAL A 97 -5.30 12.32 -5.02
CA VAL A 97 -4.21 11.40 -4.72
C VAL A 97 -4.82 10.07 -4.30
N TYR A 98 -4.31 8.98 -4.86
CA TYR A 98 -4.78 7.64 -4.56
C TYR A 98 -3.66 6.82 -3.93
N ARG A 99 -4.05 5.86 -3.09
CA ARG A 99 -3.13 4.85 -2.57
C ARG A 99 -3.71 3.45 -2.70
N LEU A 100 -2.82 2.48 -2.87
CA LEU A 100 -3.11 1.05 -2.87
C LEU A 100 -2.28 0.35 -1.80
N LEU A 101 -2.94 -0.41 -0.94
CA LEU A 101 -2.31 -1.42 -0.10
C LEU A 101 -2.74 -2.82 -0.58
N ARG A 102 -1.77 -3.70 -0.78
CA ARG A 102 -2.01 -5.08 -1.17
C ARG A 102 -2.01 -5.96 0.08
N SER A 103 -3.19 -6.24 0.62
CA SER A 103 -3.33 -7.28 1.63
C SER A 103 -3.61 -8.62 0.95
N PRO A 104 -3.10 -9.75 1.46
CA PRO A 104 -3.40 -11.06 0.89
C PRO A 104 -4.89 -11.41 0.82
N GLU A 105 -5.69 -10.98 1.79
CA GLU A 105 -7.12 -11.19 1.88
C GLU A 105 -7.96 -10.20 1.05
N ARG A 106 -7.42 -9.01 0.75
CA ARG A 106 -8.07 -8.01 -0.13
C ARG A 106 -7.14 -6.88 -0.56
N LEU A 107 -7.49 -6.22 -1.66
CA LEU A 107 -6.92 -4.93 -2.03
C LEU A 107 -7.62 -3.81 -1.26
N VAL A 108 -6.85 -2.88 -0.72
CA VAL A 108 -7.35 -1.64 -0.12
C VAL A 108 -6.97 -0.49 -1.04
N GLU A 109 -7.99 0.08 -1.69
CA GLU A 109 -7.86 1.20 -2.62
C GLU A 109 -8.54 2.41 -1.99
N GLU A 110 -7.81 3.51 -1.84
CA GLU A 110 -8.32 4.71 -1.22
C GLU A 110 -7.96 5.96 -2.02
N GLY A 111 -8.87 6.92 -2.08
CA GLY A 111 -8.67 8.25 -2.63
C GLY A 111 -8.64 9.30 -1.54
N PHE A 112 -7.72 10.25 -1.66
CA PHE A 112 -7.64 11.47 -0.88
C PHE A 112 -8.13 12.63 -1.75
N GLY A 113 -9.40 13.00 -1.52
CA GLY A 113 -10.07 14.07 -2.26
C GLY A 113 -10.62 15.15 -1.33
N ARG A 114 -11.73 15.76 -1.74
CA ARG A 114 -12.35 16.93 -1.06
C ARG A 114 -12.71 16.70 0.42
N ALA A 115 -12.96 15.46 0.82
CA ALA A 115 -13.30 15.13 2.19
C ALA A 115 -12.09 15.18 3.15
N ASN A 116 -10.88 15.42 2.64
CA ASN A 116 -9.64 15.49 3.43
C ASN A 116 -9.39 14.23 4.30
N ILE A 117 -9.91 13.09 3.83
CA ILE A 117 -9.74 11.77 4.42
C ILE A 117 -9.44 10.77 3.31
N TRP A 118 -8.73 9.70 3.67
CA TRP A 118 -8.66 8.52 2.82
C TRP A 118 -10.00 7.79 2.86
N ALA A 119 -10.65 7.71 1.71
CA ALA A 119 -11.93 7.03 1.55
C ALA A 119 -11.81 5.90 0.52
N PRO A 120 -12.52 4.76 0.70
CA PRO A 120 -12.52 3.67 -0.27
C PRO A 120 -12.88 4.15 -1.68
N THR A 121 -12.19 3.61 -2.68
CA THR A 121 -12.46 3.88 -4.11
C THR A 121 -12.24 2.63 -4.95
N ASP A 122 -12.66 2.69 -6.22
CA ASP A 122 -12.40 1.67 -7.24
C ASP A 122 -11.60 2.22 -8.45
N THR A 123 -11.11 3.47 -8.39
CA THR A 123 -10.40 4.13 -9.51
C THR A 123 -9.16 3.34 -9.94
N ILE A 124 -8.34 2.85 -9.00
CA ILE A 124 -7.13 2.08 -9.32
C ILE A 124 -7.51 0.75 -9.97
N LYS A 125 -8.54 0.06 -9.47
CA LYS A 125 -9.08 -1.15 -10.09
C LYS A 125 -9.54 -0.87 -11.52
N ARG A 126 -10.28 0.21 -11.76
CA ARG A 126 -10.74 0.61 -13.10
C ARG A 126 -9.57 0.88 -14.04
N PHE A 127 -8.55 1.60 -13.60
CA PHE A 127 -7.30 1.80 -14.36
C PHE A 127 -6.63 0.49 -14.75
N ARG A 128 -6.53 -0.47 -13.82
CA ARG A 128 -5.87 -1.76 -14.06
C ARG A 128 -6.64 -2.69 -15.00
N VAL A 129 -7.97 -2.54 -15.10
CA VAL A 129 -8.83 -3.39 -15.94
C VAL A 129 -9.05 -2.78 -17.32
N GLY A 130 -9.31 -1.47 -17.39
CA GLY A 130 -9.59 -0.74 -18.62
C GLY A 130 -8.34 -0.31 -19.40
N GLY A 131 -7.21 -0.19 -18.70
CA GLY A 131 -5.96 0.33 -19.27
C GLY A 131 -5.96 1.87 -19.35
N PRO A 132 -4.84 2.46 -19.81
CA PRO A 132 -4.63 3.91 -19.77
C PRO A 132 -5.64 4.73 -20.58
N HIS A 133 -6.37 4.11 -21.52
CA HIS A 133 -7.38 4.82 -22.32
C HIS A 133 -8.66 5.16 -21.53
N ASP A 134 -8.95 4.41 -20.46
CA ASP A 134 -10.18 4.59 -19.68
C ASP A 134 -10.02 5.57 -18.51
N VAL A 135 -8.76 5.88 -18.14
CA VAL A 135 -8.38 6.85 -17.09
C VAL A 135 -6.98 7.41 -17.45
N PRO A 136 -6.89 8.24 -18.49
CA PRO A 136 -5.61 8.69 -19.06
C PRO A 136 -4.78 9.57 -18.13
N ASP A 137 -5.43 10.19 -17.15
CA ASP A 137 -4.79 11.17 -16.26
C ASP A 137 -4.28 10.54 -14.94
N LEU A 138 -4.34 9.20 -14.79
CA LEU A 138 -3.86 8.50 -13.59
C LEU A 138 -2.38 8.11 -13.72
N GLU A 139 -1.51 8.82 -13.00
CA GLU A 139 -0.06 8.67 -13.08
C GLU A 139 0.51 8.07 -11.79
N PRO A 140 1.41 7.07 -11.85
CA PRO A 140 2.09 6.57 -10.65
C PRO A 140 3.05 7.62 -10.10
N ILE A 141 3.05 7.80 -8.78
CA ILE A 141 3.92 8.74 -8.07
C ILE A 141 4.53 8.08 -6.84
N ASP A 142 5.61 8.67 -6.30
CA ASP A 142 6.16 8.25 -5.02
C ASP A 142 5.40 8.90 -3.84
N ARG A 143 5.67 8.40 -2.63
CA ARG A 143 5.07 8.94 -1.39
C ARG A 143 5.38 10.42 -1.20
N ASN A 144 6.62 10.84 -1.44
CA ASN A 144 7.05 12.21 -1.19
C ASN A 144 6.29 13.19 -2.08
N THR A 145 6.03 12.79 -3.33
CA THR A 145 5.20 13.52 -4.28
C THR A 145 3.74 13.52 -3.83
N ALA A 146 3.21 12.39 -3.37
CA ALA A 146 1.84 12.31 -2.83
C ALA A 146 1.65 13.25 -1.62
N GLU A 147 2.56 13.21 -0.67
CA GLU A 147 2.57 14.08 0.52
C GLU A 147 2.65 15.56 0.14
N ARG A 148 3.58 15.91 -0.76
CA ARG A 148 3.73 17.28 -1.26
C ARG A 148 2.46 17.77 -1.96
N LEU A 149 1.85 16.96 -2.81
CA LEU A 149 0.61 17.33 -3.52
C LEU A 149 -0.55 17.54 -2.55
N ILE A 150 -0.70 16.67 -1.54
CA ILE A 150 -1.74 16.84 -0.51
C ILE A 150 -1.49 18.12 0.30
N GLN A 151 -0.24 18.41 0.65
CA GLN A 151 0.13 19.64 1.36
C GLN A 151 -0.16 20.88 0.51
N GLU A 152 0.26 20.90 -0.76
CA GLU A 152 0.08 22.03 -1.68
C GLU A 152 -1.41 22.31 -1.99
N THR A 153 -2.23 21.26 -2.11
CA THR A 153 -3.63 21.38 -2.56
C THR A 153 -4.65 21.44 -1.43
N ARG A 154 -4.33 20.84 -0.27
CA ARG A 154 -5.24 20.73 0.87
C ARG A 154 -4.70 21.35 2.16
N GLY A 155 -3.42 21.73 2.20
CA GLY A 155 -2.78 22.29 3.40
C GLY A 155 -2.56 21.27 4.52
N ILE A 156 -2.60 19.96 4.21
CA ILE A 156 -2.51 18.88 5.19
C ILE A 156 -1.14 18.20 5.10
N SER A 157 -0.49 18.02 6.25
CA SER A 157 0.76 17.27 6.38
C SER A 157 0.57 15.99 7.20
N GLY A 158 1.39 14.98 6.94
CA GLY A 158 1.30 13.64 7.51
C GLY A 158 0.17 12.80 6.93
N ALA A 159 -0.46 13.22 5.82
CA ALA A 159 -1.61 12.51 5.25
C ALA A 159 -1.22 11.11 4.74
N THR A 160 0.01 10.94 4.26
CA THR A 160 0.52 9.64 3.78
C THR A 160 1.03 8.73 4.89
N ASP A 161 0.98 9.17 6.15
CA ASP A 161 1.47 8.37 7.26
C ASP A 161 0.49 7.26 7.64
N LEU A 162 0.96 6.02 7.55
CA LEU A 162 0.25 4.82 7.99
C LEU A 162 0.63 4.52 9.45
N HIS A 163 0.33 5.43 10.36
CA HIS A 163 0.54 5.18 11.78
C HIS A 163 -0.43 4.12 12.31
N GLN A 164 -0.04 3.47 13.39
CA GLN A 164 -0.95 2.67 14.22
C GLN A 164 -2.08 3.61 14.64
N LYS A 165 -3.29 3.43 14.09
CA LYS A 165 -4.48 4.02 14.73
C LYS A 165 -4.47 3.45 16.13
N GLY A 166 -4.18 4.32 17.10
CA GLY A 166 -4.17 3.96 18.51
C GLY A 166 -5.44 3.20 18.81
N SER A 167 -5.25 2.03 19.43
CA SER A 167 -6.27 1.36 20.21
C SER A 167 -6.98 2.45 21.03
N THR A 168 -8.19 2.81 20.65
CA THR A 168 -9.05 3.59 21.53
C THR A 168 -9.54 2.58 22.55
N ALA A 169 -8.88 2.61 23.71
CA ALA A 169 -9.39 2.02 24.94
C ALA A 169 -10.67 2.74 25.38
#